data_AF-A0A517M7V9-F1
#
_entry.id   AF-A0A517M7V9-F1
#
_cell.length_a   1.000
_cell.length_b   1.000
_cell.length_c   1.000
_cell.angle_alpha   90.00
_cell.angle_beta   90.00
_cell.angle_gamma   90.00
#
_symmetry.space_group_name_H-M   'P 1'
#
loop_
_entity.id
_entity.type
_entity.pdbx_description
1 polymer ?
#
loop_
_entity_poly.entity_id
_entity_poly.type
_entity_poly.pdbx_seq_one_letter_code
_entity_poly.pdbx_strand_id
1 'polypeptide(L)'
;MSEMHQLLGLDPRIERPNAYQIFGLEVLESDDATIRAAIRTRIASLKAAKESADPTAWAQAAKSVNKAQQILGDPQQKGKYDSRLQSTFDSVAVGESRPVMAAAGAATTAPTDPLAGWLPESDPFSIFDMAAALEQLSSEPERLDQEIEESLAAADDDLATAATAAATGNPFGQTAPNPMGDPGSMGTAVVSDAIVNTPKTRVRRKRGFPVAGVLMTLFVLSLFGAMGYCVKLLMDREKNHAAQIAQTRPAAPAAAPAAAPQRPRDNVMGDLLPEGSPTQSTEEDSGIRMGVLLTDDGAADNGEGLGGRSFNQNDMSPSMGMNQPMGMSPSMEMTTVDEIPMAEDPKPTKPPEPEAPSPAMIQAATAAAKQARDAIAAGDWDQMMPLAEKANDLAQTPEQQQSASARRRLVHYAGEYQAAIDRSLDQPLDTLEIREGLTVAVVEVTPTELTLRLPGRNKTYPRATLPAVVANALAPLSLPKDDALVTTFRSAWQCLQKEATPADRELAFKDWQRVAGQSADADVSGLEAEVKAIFP
;
A
#
# COMPACT_ATOMS: atom_id res chain seq x y z
N MET A 1 22.59 -21.09 -6.59
CA MET A 1 21.69 -21.66 -7.62
C MET A 1 20.60 -22.40 -6.88
N SER A 2 19.32 -22.11 -7.13
CA SER A 2 18.24 -22.81 -6.42
C SER A 2 18.15 -24.24 -6.92
N GLU A 3 18.23 -25.23 -6.01
CA GLU A 3 18.12 -26.66 -6.33
C GLU A 3 16.79 -27.00 -7.05
N MET A 4 15.78 -26.16 -6.89
CA MET A 4 14.52 -26.22 -7.65
C MET A 4 14.76 -26.20 -9.17
N HIS A 5 15.65 -25.36 -9.69
CA HIS A 5 15.93 -25.26 -11.13
C HIS A 5 16.57 -26.52 -11.67
N GLN A 6 17.45 -27.14 -10.87
CA GLN A 6 18.10 -28.40 -11.24
C GLN A 6 17.09 -29.56 -11.28
N LEU A 7 16.16 -29.63 -10.32
CA LEU A 7 15.10 -30.64 -10.28
C LEU A 7 14.12 -30.52 -11.46
N LEU A 8 13.83 -29.30 -11.89
CA LEU A 8 12.94 -29.04 -13.02
C LEU A 8 13.67 -29.04 -14.38
N GLY A 9 15.01 -29.14 -14.40
CA GLY A 9 15.80 -29.06 -15.62
C GLY A 9 15.66 -27.70 -16.33
N LEU A 10 15.49 -26.63 -15.55
CA LEU A 10 15.34 -25.27 -16.05
C LEU A 10 16.70 -24.59 -16.13
N ASP A 11 16.85 -23.66 -17.07
CA ASP A 11 18.03 -22.80 -17.14
C ASP A 11 18.12 -21.98 -15.84
N PRO A 12 19.26 -22.02 -15.10
CA PRO A 12 19.44 -21.26 -13.86
C PRO A 12 19.35 -19.74 -14.03
N ARG A 13 19.41 -19.22 -15.27
CA ARG A 13 19.24 -17.80 -15.57
C ARG A 13 17.79 -17.32 -15.48
N ILE A 14 16.81 -18.24 -15.48
CA ILE A 14 15.39 -17.89 -15.44
C ILE A 14 14.93 -17.89 -13.99
N GLU A 15 14.94 -16.72 -13.33
CA GLU A 15 14.55 -16.60 -11.92
C GLU A 15 13.08 -16.98 -11.67
N ARG A 16 12.18 -16.68 -12.63
CA ARG A 16 10.74 -16.94 -12.55
C ARG A 16 10.26 -17.69 -13.82
N PRO A 17 10.28 -19.03 -13.84
CA PRO A 17 9.88 -19.80 -15.00
C PRO A 17 8.37 -19.70 -15.26
N ASN A 18 8.01 -19.57 -16.53
CA ASN A 18 6.62 -19.61 -17.01
C ASN A 18 6.02 -21.03 -16.84
N ALA A 19 4.70 -21.14 -16.73
CA ALA A 19 3.99 -22.43 -16.70
C ALA A 19 4.40 -23.38 -17.85
N TYR A 20 4.59 -22.86 -19.08
CA TYR A 20 5.07 -23.67 -20.22
C TYR A 20 6.51 -24.16 -19.99
N GLN A 21 7.39 -23.29 -19.50
CA GLN A 21 8.81 -23.59 -19.27
C GLN A 21 8.98 -24.65 -18.18
N ILE A 22 8.16 -24.63 -17.12
CA ILE A 22 8.17 -25.66 -16.05
C ILE A 22 8.01 -27.07 -16.63
N PHE A 23 7.22 -27.22 -17.70
CA PHE A 23 7.04 -28.50 -18.39
C PHE A 23 8.04 -28.74 -19.52
N GLY A 24 8.82 -27.73 -19.92
CA GLY A 24 9.71 -27.79 -21.08
C GLY A 24 8.95 -27.70 -22.41
N LEU A 25 7.81 -27.01 -22.41
CA LEU A 25 6.99 -26.75 -23.60
C LEU A 25 7.40 -25.42 -24.25
N GLU A 26 7.13 -25.29 -25.54
CA GLU A 26 7.23 -24.01 -26.23
C GLU A 26 6.17 -23.03 -25.67
N VAL A 27 6.51 -21.74 -25.66
CA VAL A 27 5.61 -20.70 -25.15
C VAL A 27 4.42 -20.57 -26.11
N LEU A 28 3.20 -20.61 -25.58
CA LEU A 28 1.94 -20.64 -26.35
C LEU A 28 1.70 -21.94 -27.13
N GLU A 29 2.22 -23.07 -26.64
CA GLU A 29 1.85 -24.40 -27.15
C GLU A 29 0.32 -24.55 -27.21
N SER A 30 -0.19 -24.98 -28.36
CA SER A 30 -1.63 -25.07 -28.65
C SER A 30 -2.14 -26.49 -28.63
N ASP A 31 -1.27 -27.50 -28.77
CA ASP A 31 -1.67 -28.89 -28.75
C ASP A 31 -1.86 -29.43 -27.31
N ASP A 32 -3.12 -29.59 -26.92
CA ASP A 32 -3.52 -30.18 -25.64
C ASP A 32 -2.93 -31.58 -25.39
N ALA A 33 -2.72 -32.38 -26.44
CA ALA A 33 -2.13 -33.71 -26.29
C ALA A 33 -0.67 -33.61 -25.86
N THR A 34 0.10 -32.72 -26.50
CA THR A 34 1.49 -32.42 -26.16
C THR A 34 1.61 -31.84 -24.75
N ILE A 35 0.73 -30.91 -24.38
CA ILE A 35 0.71 -30.32 -23.02
C ILE A 35 0.49 -31.42 -21.97
N ARG A 36 -0.52 -32.27 -22.15
CA ARG A 36 -0.84 -33.36 -21.21
C ARG A 36 0.29 -34.39 -21.13
N ALA A 37 0.94 -34.70 -22.25
CA ALA A 37 2.09 -35.60 -22.27
C ALA A 37 3.27 -35.02 -21.47
N ALA A 38 3.60 -33.74 -21.66
CA ALA A 38 4.67 -33.08 -20.93
C ALA A 38 4.39 -32.98 -19.42
N ILE A 39 3.15 -32.67 -19.03
CA ILE A 39 2.73 -32.67 -17.62
C ILE A 39 2.97 -34.03 -16.97
N ARG A 40 2.55 -35.13 -17.62
CA ARG A 40 2.73 -36.49 -17.08
C ARG A 40 4.21 -36.84 -16.93
N THR A 41 5.02 -36.55 -17.94
CA THR A 41 6.47 -36.81 -17.92
C THR A 41 7.16 -36.04 -16.80
N ARG A 42 6.81 -34.76 -16.62
CA ARG A 42 7.41 -33.91 -15.57
C ARG A 42 7.02 -34.38 -14.17
N ILE A 43 5.75 -34.72 -13.95
CA ILE A 43 5.29 -35.27 -12.65
C ILE A 43 5.98 -36.60 -12.36
N ALA A 44 6.15 -37.48 -13.36
CA ALA A 44 6.86 -38.75 -13.20
C ALA A 44 8.34 -38.53 -12.80
N SER A 45 9.03 -37.61 -13.48
CA SER A 45 10.41 -37.23 -13.16
C SER A 45 10.54 -36.67 -11.73
N LEU A 46 9.64 -35.75 -11.34
CA LEU A 46 9.65 -35.17 -10.00
C LEU A 46 9.36 -36.22 -8.91
N LYS A 47 8.49 -37.19 -9.17
CA LYS A 47 8.24 -38.31 -8.25
C LYS A 47 9.46 -39.21 -8.10
N ALA A 48 10.16 -39.50 -9.20
CA ALA A 48 11.38 -40.31 -9.16
C ALA A 48 12.51 -39.60 -8.39
N ALA A 49 12.60 -38.27 -8.49
CA ALA A 49 13.60 -37.48 -7.78
C ALA A 49 13.31 -37.28 -6.28
N LYS A 50 12.14 -37.69 -5.77
CA LYS A 50 11.69 -37.40 -4.39
C LYS A 50 12.64 -37.93 -3.32
N GLU A 51 13.23 -39.11 -3.53
CA GLU A 51 14.09 -39.76 -2.53
C GLU A 51 15.52 -39.19 -2.51
N SER A 52 15.98 -38.61 -3.63
CA SER A 52 17.33 -38.08 -3.79
C SER A 52 17.43 -36.56 -3.64
N ALA A 53 16.31 -35.85 -3.70
CA ALA A 53 16.25 -34.39 -3.65
C ALA A 53 16.15 -33.87 -2.22
N ASP A 54 16.65 -32.65 -1.99
CA ASP A 54 16.37 -31.93 -0.76
C ASP A 54 14.84 -31.77 -0.55
N PRO A 55 14.29 -32.09 0.63
CA PRO A 55 12.85 -32.03 0.89
C PRO A 55 12.24 -30.65 0.66
N THR A 56 12.99 -29.57 0.94
CA THR A 56 12.48 -28.20 0.80
C THR A 56 12.46 -27.78 -0.66
N ALA A 57 13.53 -28.06 -1.41
CA ALA A 57 13.60 -27.82 -2.85
C ALA A 57 12.55 -28.64 -3.62
N TRP A 58 12.36 -29.92 -3.24
CA TRP A 58 11.34 -30.78 -3.83
C TRP A 58 9.92 -30.26 -3.57
N ALA A 59 9.62 -29.81 -2.35
CA ALA A 59 8.31 -29.25 -2.01
C ALA A 59 8.00 -27.98 -2.82
N GLN A 60 9.00 -27.11 -3.01
CA GLN A 60 8.86 -25.91 -3.85
C GLN A 60 8.62 -26.27 -5.33
N ALA A 61 9.38 -27.23 -5.87
CA ALA A 61 9.19 -27.73 -7.23
C ALA A 61 7.82 -28.40 -7.42
N ALA A 62 7.34 -29.16 -6.45
CA ALA A 62 6.01 -29.76 -6.48
C ALA A 62 4.90 -28.68 -6.47
N LYS A 63 5.07 -27.64 -5.66
CA LYS A 63 4.12 -26.51 -5.61
C LYS A 63 4.06 -25.76 -6.94
N SER A 64 5.20 -25.52 -7.59
CA SER A 64 5.26 -24.83 -8.88
C SER A 64 4.66 -25.68 -10.01
N VAL A 65 4.95 -26.99 -10.05
CA VAL A 65 4.35 -27.94 -11.01
C VAL A 65 2.83 -28.03 -10.85
N ASN A 66 2.31 -28.11 -9.62
CA ASN A 66 0.86 -28.15 -9.39
C ASN A 66 0.17 -26.86 -9.85
N LYS A 67 0.75 -25.70 -9.57
CA LYS A 67 0.22 -24.40 -10.03
C LYS A 67 0.21 -24.32 -11.56
N ALA A 68 1.30 -24.72 -12.21
CA ALA A 68 1.40 -24.74 -13.66
C ALA A 68 0.41 -25.73 -14.29
N GLN A 69 0.20 -26.90 -13.67
CA GLN A 69 -0.78 -27.89 -14.10
C GLN A 69 -2.21 -27.35 -14.02
N GLN A 70 -2.57 -26.60 -12.98
CA GLN A 70 -3.90 -25.99 -12.87
C GLN A 70 -4.14 -24.98 -13.99
N ILE A 71 -3.15 -24.14 -14.29
CA ILE A 71 -3.24 -23.11 -15.33
C ILE A 71 -3.38 -23.74 -16.72
N LEU A 72 -2.54 -24.74 -17.05
CA LEU A 72 -2.53 -25.35 -18.38
C LEU A 72 -3.55 -26.48 -18.56
N GLY A 73 -4.05 -27.05 -17.47
CA GLY A 73 -5.02 -28.14 -17.49
C GLY A 73 -6.46 -27.69 -17.71
N ASP A 74 -6.78 -26.45 -17.38
CA ASP A 74 -8.09 -25.82 -17.62
C ASP A 74 -8.02 -24.91 -18.87
N PRO A 75 -8.79 -25.20 -19.94
CA PRO A 75 -8.80 -24.39 -21.15
C PRO A 75 -9.09 -22.90 -20.91
N GLN A 76 -9.94 -22.56 -19.93
CA GLN A 76 -10.27 -21.17 -19.64
C GLN A 76 -9.12 -20.43 -18.96
N GLN A 77 -8.43 -21.09 -18.01
CA GLN A 77 -7.26 -20.50 -17.35
C GLN A 77 -6.09 -20.38 -18.31
N LYS A 78 -5.88 -21.38 -19.17
CA LYS A 78 -4.89 -21.35 -20.25
C LYS A 78 -5.13 -20.16 -21.17
N GLY A 79 -6.35 -19.97 -21.67
CA GLY A 79 -6.68 -18.83 -22.53
C GLY A 79 -6.38 -17.47 -21.87
N LYS A 80 -6.78 -17.28 -20.61
CA LYS A 80 -6.46 -16.05 -19.85
C LYS A 80 -4.98 -15.86 -19.60
N TYR A 81 -4.22 -16.95 -19.49
CA TYR A 81 -2.77 -16.91 -19.31
C TYR A 81 -2.07 -16.58 -20.62
N ASP A 82 -2.49 -17.19 -21.72
CA ASP A 82 -1.96 -16.97 -23.06
C ASP A 82 -2.16 -15.52 -23.51
N SER A 83 -3.34 -14.93 -23.27
CA SER A 83 -3.59 -13.51 -23.57
C SER A 83 -2.66 -12.57 -22.79
N ARG A 84 -2.31 -12.92 -21.53
CA ARG A 84 -1.36 -12.13 -20.73
C ARG A 84 0.08 -12.26 -21.23
N LEU A 85 0.46 -13.44 -21.71
CA LEU A 85 1.77 -13.64 -22.33
C LEU A 85 1.87 -12.88 -23.65
N GLN A 86 0.85 -12.96 -24.50
CA GLN A 86 0.80 -12.23 -25.77
C GLN A 86 0.91 -10.72 -25.55
N SER A 87 0.17 -10.14 -24.61
CA SER A 87 0.28 -8.71 -24.32
C SER A 87 1.67 -8.31 -23.81
N THR A 88 2.34 -9.21 -23.08
CA THR A 88 3.73 -9.00 -22.65
C THR A 88 4.68 -9.02 -23.86
N PHE A 89 4.54 -9.97 -24.79
CA PHE A 89 5.36 -10.03 -26.00
C PHE A 89 5.12 -8.85 -26.95
N ASP A 90 3.87 -8.45 -27.15
CA ASP A 90 3.53 -7.29 -27.97
C ASP A 90 4.13 -6.01 -27.41
N SER A 91 4.13 -5.86 -26.07
CA SER A 91 4.73 -4.69 -25.42
C SER A 91 6.25 -4.61 -25.59
N VAL A 92 6.92 -5.76 -25.75
CA VAL A 92 8.37 -5.83 -25.98
C VAL A 92 8.70 -5.61 -27.47
N ALA A 93 7.91 -6.16 -28.39
CA ALA A 93 8.13 -6.06 -29.83
C ALA A 93 7.98 -4.63 -30.38
N VAL A 94 7.13 -3.80 -29.75
CA VAL A 94 6.89 -2.41 -30.20
C VAL A 94 7.98 -1.43 -29.68
N GLY A 95 8.92 -1.89 -28.83
CA GLY A 95 9.95 -1.06 -28.21
C GLY A 95 11.21 -0.76 -29.03
N GLU A 96 11.39 -1.36 -30.22
CA GLU A 96 12.66 -1.28 -30.97
C GLU A 96 12.66 -0.45 -32.25
N SER A 97 11.54 0.15 -32.66
CA SER A 97 11.55 1.16 -33.73
C SER A 97 12.02 2.51 -33.19
N ARG A 98 13.31 2.59 -32.85
CA ARG A 98 14.03 3.84 -32.67
C ARG A 98 13.97 4.60 -34.01
N PRO A 99 13.32 5.77 -34.10
CA PRO A 99 13.36 6.56 -35.31
C PRO A 99 14.80 7.05 -35.47
N VAL A 100 15.54 6.44 -36.39
CA VAL A 100 16.79 7.01 -36.87
C VAL A 100 16.41 8.32 -37.54
N MET A 101 16.78 9.44 -36.91
CA MET A 101 16.72 10.75 -37.55
C MET A 101 17.66 10.72 -38.76
N ALA A 102 17.11 10.37 -39.92
CA ALA A 102 17.79 10.51 -41.20
C ALA A 102 17.71 11.98 -41.61
N ALA A 103 18.90 12.54 -41.79
CA ALA A 103 19.15 13.89 -42.25
C ALA A 103 18.55 14.16 -43.65
N ALA A 104 18.26 15.44 -43.87
CA ALA A 104 17.74 16.01 -45.08
C ALA A 104 18.59 15.68 -46.33
N GLY A 105 17.92 15.35 -47.43
CA GLY A 105 18.49 15.29 -48.77
C GLY A 105 17.37 15.24 -49.81
N ALA A 106 17.20 16.36 -50.52
CA ALA A 106 16.16 16.58 -51.52
C ALA A 106 16.44 15.83 -52.85
N ALA A 107 15.39 15.30 -53.49
CA ALA A 107 15.14 15.44 -54.93
C ALA A 107 13.76 14.86 -55.35
N THR A 108 13.04 15.69 -56.09
CA THR A 108 11.78 15.51 -56.85
C THR A 108 11.70 14.29 -57.76
N THR A 109 10.55 13.59 -57.78
CA THR A 109 9.66 13.42 -58.96
C THR A 109 8.34 12.67 -58.61
N ALA A 110 7.23 13.20 -59.15
CA ALA A 110 5.89 12.61 -59.40
C ALA A 110 4.93 12.33 -58.20
N PRO A 111 3.67 12.83 -58.23
CA PRO A 111 2.68 12.59 -57.18
C PRO A 111 1.96 11.27 -57.46
N THR A 112 2.24 10.25 -56.65
CA THR A 112 1.36 9.07 -56.52
C THR A 112 0.78 9.13 -55.13
N ASP A 113 -0.54 9.23 -55.05
CA ASP A 113 -1.32 9.43 -53.84
C ASP A 113 -1.17 8.24 -52.87
N PRO A 114 -0.50 8.41 -51.71
CA PRO A 114 -0.23 7.32 -50.77
C PRO A 114 -1.40 7.01 -49.82
N LEU A 115 -2.58 7.62 -50.01
CA LEU A 115 -3.77 7.35 -49.18
C LEU A 115 -4.74 6.33 -49.78
N ALA A 116 -4.53 5.89 -51.04
CA ALA A 116 -5.43 4.95 -51.71
C ALA A 116 -5.37 3.50 -51.16
N GLY A 117 -4.39 3.17 -50.32
CA GLY A 117 -4.24 1.83 -49.72
C GLY A 117 -4.78 1.69 -48.29
N TRP A 118 -5.34 2.75 -47.69
CA TRP A 118 -5.77 2.77 -46.29
C TRP A 118 -7.29 2.92 -46.09
N LEU A 119 -8.06 2.92 -47.18
CA LEU A 119 -9.52 2.94 -47.11
C LEU A 119 -10.06 1.51 -47.27
N PRO A 120 -10.79 0.95 -46.29
CA PRO A 120 -11.48 -0.33 -46.46
C PRO A 120 -12.52 -0.23 -47.57
N GLU A 121 -12.61 -1.24 -48.44
CA GLU A 121 -13.53 -1.31 -49.59
C GLU A 121 -15.02 -1.46 -49.21
N SER A 122 -15.40 -1.21 -47.95
CA SER A 122 -16.77 -1.31 -47.47
C SER A 122 -17.45 0.07 -47.41
N ASP A 123 -18.53 0.19 -48.16
CA ASP A 123 -19.40 1.35 -48.35
C ASP A 123 -19.82 2.03 -47.01
N PRO A 124 -19.40 3.28 -46.73
CA PRO A 124 -19.69 4.00 -45.49
C PRO A 124 -21.15 4.51 -45.39
N PHE A 125 -22.00 4.20 -46.37
CA PHE A 125 -23.43 4.53 -46.32
C PHE A 125 -24.35 3.31 -46.30
N SER A 126 -23.82 2.10 -46.07
CA SER A 126 -24.68 0.99 -45.69
C SER A 126 -25.36 1.33 -44.36
N ILE A 127 -26.69 1.43 -44.42
CA ILE A 127 -27.55 1.90 -43.33
C ILE A 127 -27.32 1.01 -42.12
N PHE A 128 -26.57 1.52 -41.14
CA PHE A 128 -26.54 0.95 -39.80
C PHE A 128 -27.97 1.03 -39.25
N ASP A 129 -28.61 -0.13 -39.14
CA ASP A 129 -29.90 -0.25 -38.47
C ASP A 129 -29.70 -0.06 -36.97
N MET A 130 -29.67 1.21 -36.59
CA MET A 130 -29.51 1.67 -35.23
C MET A 130 -30.70 1.26 -34.35
N ALA A 131 -31.83 0.84 -34.95
CA ALA A 131 -32.96 0.28 -34.21
C ALA A 131 -32.68 -1.17 -33.77
N ALA A 132 -32.07 -2.00 -34.64
CA ALA A 132 -31.67 -3.36 -34.28
C ALA A 132 -30.53 -3.39 -33.23
N ALA A 133 -29.58 -2.46 -33.33
CA ALA A 133 -28.47 -2.34 -32.36
C ALA A 133 -28.94 -1.81 -30.98
N LEU A 134 -29.95 -0.95 -30.93
CA LEU A 134 -30.53 -0.47 -29.67
C LEU A 134 -31.45 -1.54 -29.03
N GLU A 135 -32.10 -2.38 -29.84
CA GLU A 135 -32.95 -3.48 -29.37
C GLU A 135 -32.12 -4.64 -28.76
N GLN A 136 -30.91 -4.85 -29.27
CA GLN A 136 -29.91 -5.78 -28.68
C GLN A 136 -29.25 -5.26 -27.40
N LEU A 137 -29.17 -3.94 -27.21
CA LEU A 137 -28.67 -3.34 -25.95
C LEU A 137 -29.78 -3.14 -24.90
N SER A 138 -31.05 -3.18 -25.31
CA SER A 138 -32.19 -3.09 -24.38
C SER A 138 -32.71 -4.42 -23.85
N SER A 139 -32.17 -5.55 -24.32
CA SER A 139 -32.64 -6.90 -23.95
C SER A 139 -31.81 -7.58 -22.85
N GLU A 140 -30.83 -6.91 -22.24
CA GLU A 140 -30.04 -7.50 -21.16
C GLU A 140 -29.82 -6.59 -19.92
N PRO A 141 -30.88 -6.09 -19.25
CA PRO A 141 -30.77 -5.63 -17.87
C PRO A 141 -31.31 -6.64 -16.82
N GLU A 142 -31.96 -7.75 -17.22
CA GLU A 142 -32.56 -8.70 -16.25
C GLU A 142 -31.63 -9.84 -15.81
N ARG A 143 -30.45 -10.01 -16.43
CA ARG A 143 -29.56 -11.14 -16.11
C ARG A 143 -28.62 -10.91 -14.93
N LEU A 144 -28.32 -9.65 -14.61
CA LEU A 144 -27.50 -9.27 -13.46
C LEU A 144 -28.28 -9.32 -12.15
N ASP A 145 -29.60 -9.09 -12.17
CA ASP A 145 -30.44 -9.18 -10.96
C ASP A 145 -30.76 -10.65 -10.60
N GLN A 146 -30.88 -11.55 -11.59
CA GLN A 146 -31.04 -13.00 -11.32
C GLN A 146 -29.78 -13.66 -10.74
N GLU A 147 -28.58 -13.28 -11.20
CA GLU A 147 -27.33 -13.84 -10.66
C GLU A 147 -27.03 -13.34 -9.22
N ILE A 148 -27.52 -12.15 -8.86
CA ILE A 148 -27.39 -11.61 -7.50
C ILE A 148 -28.44 -12.21 -6.56
N GLU A 149 -29.69 -12.44 -7.00
CA GLU A 149 -30.69 -13.16 -6.20
C GLU A 149 -30.37 -14.66 -6.04
N GLU A 150 -29.83 -15.31 -7.07
CA GLU A 150 -29.47 -16.75 -7.02
C GLU A 150 -28.20 -16.98 -6.16
N SER A 151 -27.31 -16.00 -6.04
CA SER A 151 -26.16 -16.04 -5.12
C SER A 151 -26.47 -15.58 -3.70
N LEU A 152 -27.52 -14.77 -3.48
CA LEU A 152 -28.03 -14.49 -2.12
C LEU A 152 -28.92 -15.61 -1.58
N ALA A 153 -29.73 -16.28 -2.42
CA ALA A 153 -30.58 -17.40 -1.99
C ALA A 153 -29.77 -18.66 -1.66
N ALA A 154 -28.61 -18.88 -2.30
CA ALA A 154 -27.71 -19.99 -1.99
C ALA A 154 -26.91 -19.80 -0.69
N ALA A 155 -26.86 -18.59 -0.13
CA ALA A 155 -26.13 -18.30 1.11
C ALA A 155 -26.99 -18.45 2.39
N ASP A 156 -28.32 -18.50 2.28
CA ASP A 156 -29.23 -18.67 3.42
C ASP A 156 -29.54 -20.15 3.74
N ASP A 157 -29.37 -21.07 2.79
CA ASP A 157 -29.63 -22.51 3.00
C ASP A 157 -28.52 -23.23 3.81
N ASP A 158 -27.29 -22.69 3.82
CA ASP A 158 -26.15 -23.24 4.58
C ASP A 158 -26.10 -22.77 6.05
N LEU A 159 -26.92 -21.78 6.44
CA LEU A 159 -27.07 -21.34 7.84
C LEU A 159 -28.22 -22.05 8.57
N ALA A 160 -29.18 -22.65 7.84
CA ALA A 160 -30.29 -23.42 8.42
C ALA A 160 -29.94 -24.89 8.70
N THR A 161 -28.87 -25.45 8.11
CA THR A 161 -28.42 -26.83 8.35
C THR A 161 -27.32 -26.98 9.42
N ALA A 162 -26.71 -25.88 9.87
CA ALA A 162 -25.71 -25.88 10.95
C ALA A 162 -26.31 -25.71 12.37
N ALA A 163 -27.60 -25.39 12.49
CA ALA A 163 -28.27 -25.15 13.78
C ALA A 163 -29.01 -26.38 14.38
N THR A 164 -28.94 -27.55 13.73
CA THR A 164 -29.67 -28.77 14.16
C THR A 164 -28.77 -29.94 14.63
N ALA A 165 -27.46 -29.73 14.78
CA ALA A 165 -26.50 -30.79 15.15
C ALA A 165 -25.82 -30.63 16.51
N ALA A 166 -26.43 -29.91 17.47
CA ALA A 166 -25.85 -29.74 18.81
C ALA A 166 -26.90 -29.74 19.94
N ALA A 167 -27.74 -30.78 20.02
CA ALA A 167 -28.50 -31.05 21.25
C ALA A 167 -29.11 -32.47 21.26
N THR A 168 -28.31 -33.51 21.49
CA THR A 168 -28.81 -34.70 22.22
C THR A 168 -27.66 -35.62 22.64
N GLY A 169 -27.35 -35.59 23.93
CA GLY A 169 -26.36 -36.45 24.54
C GLY A 169 -26.42 -36.37 26.04
N ASN A 170 -27.56 -36.72 26.65
CA ASN A 170 -27.61 -37.11 28.05
C ASN A 170 -28.45 -38.39 28.19
N PRO A 171 -27.85 -39.49 28.71
CA PRO A 171 -28.52 -40.76 28.90
C PRO A 171 -29.01 -40.86 30.35
N PHE A 172 -30.31 -41.00 30.60
CA PHE A 172 -30.81 -41.77 31.76
C PHE A 172 -32.33 -41.97 31.60
N GLY A 173 -32.78 -43.16 31.95
CA GLY A 173 -33.99 -43.76 31.43
C GLY A 173 -35.31 -43.25 32.01
N GLN A 174 -36.39 -43.54 31.28
CA GLN A 174 -37.56 -44.15 31.90
C GLN A 174 -38.44 -44.83 30.86
N THR A 175 -39.15 -45.83 31.38
CA THR A 175 -39.74 -46.99 30.74
C THR A 175 -41.17 -46.79 30.24
N ALA A 176 -41.47 -47.48 29.12
CA ALA A 176 -42.75 -48.14 28.78
C ALA A 176 -43.94 -47.28 28.29
N PRO A 177 -44.98 -47.89 27.67
CA PRO A 177 -44.92 -48.80 26.51
C PRO A 177 -45.93 -48.43 25.38
N ASN A 178 -45.70 -49.02 24.20
CA ASN A 178 -46.59 -49.34 23.05
C ASN A 178 -48.13 -49.41 23.33
N PRO A 179 -49.05 -49.44 22.31
CA PRO A 179 -48.86 -49.80 20.88
C PRO A 179 -49.74 -49.04 19.84
N MET A 180 -49.56 -49.38 18.55
CA MET A 180 -50.63 -49.85 17.62
C MET A 180 -50.87 -49.04 16.32
N GLY A 181 -50.72 -49.76 15.19
CA GLY A 181 -51.35 -49.52 13.87
C GLY A 181 -50.69 -48.43 12.99
N ASP A 182 -50.55 -48.53 11.68
CA ASP A 182 -50.96 -49.48 10.63
C ASP A 182 -50.24 -48.99 9.33
N PRO A 183 -49.95 -49.81 8.31
CA PRO A 183 -49.13 -49.43 7.17
C PRO A 183 -49.96 -49.00 5.95
N GLY A 184 -49.43 -48.02 5.22
CA GLY A 184 -49.67 -47.83 3.79
C GLY A 184 -50.73 -46.81 3.43
N SER A 185 -50.33 -45.79 2.66
CA SER A 185 -51.08 -45.38 1.47
C SER A 185 -50.28 -44.36 0.66
N MET A 186 -50.30 -44.58 -0.65
CA MET A 186 -49.79 -43.72 -1.71
C MET A 186 -50.45 -42.33 -1.72
N GLY A 187 -49.78 -41.36 -2.34
CA GLY A 187 -50.42 -40.11 -2.74
C GLY A 187 -49.46 -39.00 -3.16
N THR A 188 -48.94 -39.09 -4.38
CA THR A 188 -48.39 -37.96 -5.14
C THR A 188 -49.49 -36.92 -5.38
N ALA A 189 -49.26 -35.66 -4.98
CA ALA A 189 -50.06 -34.53 -5.44
C ALA A 189 -49.14 -33.32 -5.69
N VAL A 190 -49.01 -33.01 -6.97
CA VAL A 190 -48.46 -31.79 -7.55
C VAL A 190 -49.39 -30.64 -7.19
N VAL A 191 -48.86 -29.58 -6.59
CA VAL A 191 -49.57 -28.30 -6.43
C VAL A 191 -48.92 -27.29 -7.35
N SER A 192 -49.71 -26.86 -8.34
CA SER A 192 -49.46 -25.71 -9.19
C SER A 192 -50.19 -24.51 -8.60
N ASP A 193 -49.47 -23.43 -8.32
CA ASP A 193 -49.99 -22.07 -8.12
C ASP A 193 -49.28 -21.15 -9.13
N ALA A 194 -49.75 -19.98 -9.55
CA ALA A 194 -51.07 -19.40 -9.77
C ALA A 194 -50.75 -18.05 -10.44
N ILE A 195 -51.06 -17.91 -11.74
CA ILE A 195 -50.76 -16.70 -12.52
C ILE A 195 -51.71 -15.57 -12.09
N VAL A 196 -51.17 -14.51 -11.48
CA VAL A 196 -51.90 -13.28 -11.16
C VAL A 196 -51.55 -12.18 -12.15
N ASN A 197 -52.51 -11.86 -13.02
CA ASN A 197 -52.47 -10.70 -13.93
C ASN A 197 -52.82 -9.41 -13.17
N THR A 198 -51.94 -8.41 -13.18
CA THR A 198 -52.24 -7.06 -12.68
C THR A 198 -52.56 -6.07 -13.80
N PRO A 199 -53.63 -5.25 -13.70
CA PRO A 199 -54.05 -4.33 -14.76
C PRO A 199 -53.26 -3.02 -14.83
N LYS A 200 -53.03 -2.60 -16.07
CA LYS A 200 -52.24 -1.44 -16.54
C LYS A 200 -52.97 -0.11 -16.30
N THR A 201 -52.50 0.72 -15.37
CA THR A 201 -53.05 2.06 -15.09
C THR A 201 -52.39 3.15 -15.95
N ARG A 202 -53.21 3.88 -16.71
CA ARG A 202 -52.82 4.94 -17.67
C ARG A 202 -52.71 6.29 -16.94
N VAL A 203 -51.50 6.81 -16.76
CA VAL A 203 -51.26 8.09 -16.06
C VAL A 203 -51.39 9.29 -17.01
N ARG A 204 -52.31 10.20 -16.68
CA ARG A 204 -52.56 11.49 -17.34
C ARG A 204 -51.44 12.49 -17.03
N ARG A 205 -50.71 12.95 -18.04
CA ARG A 205 -49.71 14.03 -17.93
C ARG A 205 -50.41 15.38 -17.65
N LYS A 206 -50.15 15.98 -16.48
CA LYS A 206 -50.44 17.40 -16.20
C LYS A 206 -49.24 18.25 -16.59
N ARG A 207 -49.45 19.25 -17.45
CA ARG A 207 -48.47 20.31 -17.78
C ARG A 207 -48.24 21.18 -16.54
N GLY A 208 -47.05 21.09 -15.94
CA GLY A 208 -46.59 21.96 -14.85
C GLY A 208 -45.78 23.14 -15.38
N PHE A 209 -45.98 24.31 -14.78
CA PHE A 209 -45.25 25.57 -15.01
C PHE A 209 -43.75 25.44 -14.69
N PRO A 210 -42.86 26.24 -15.33
CA PRO A 210 -41.40 26.10 -15.24
C PRO A 210 -40.82 26.71 -13.96
N VAL A 211 -41.12 26.13 -12.79
CA VAL A 211 -40.52 26.55 -11.50
C VAL A 211 -39.04 26.13 -11.41
N ALA A 212 -38.64 25.08 -12.13
CA ALA A 212 -37.26 24.58 -12.12
C ALA A 212 -36.23 25.60 -12.62
N GLY A 213 -36.61 26.50 -13.54
CA GLY A 213 -35.69 27.51 -14.08
C GLY A 213 -35.29 28.58 -13.06
N VAL A 214 -36.17 28.91 -12.11
CA VAL A 214 -35.91 29.95 -11.10
C VAL A 214 -35.00 29.43 -9.97
N LEU A 215 -35.09 28.14 -9.63
CA LEU A 215 -34.21 27.55 -8.62
C LEU A 215 -32.77 27.40 -9.14
N MET A 216 -32.59 27.11 -10.42
CA MET A 216 -31.24 26.98 -10.99
C MET A 216 -30.51 28.32 -11.05
N THR A 217 -31.19 29.43 -11.36
CA THR A 217 -30.56 30.76 -11.39
C THR A 217 -30.16 31.24 -9.99
N LEU A 218 -30.96 30.96 -8.96
CA LEU A 218 -30.60 31.25 -7.57
C LEU A 218 -29.39 30.42 -7.10
N PHE A 219 -29.29 29.16 -7.55
CA PHE A 219 -28.14 28.30 -7.24
C PHE A 219 -26.83 28.82 -7.87
N VAL A 220 -26.89 29.26 -9.13
CA VAL A 220 -25.71 29.83 -9.82
C VAL A 220 -25.27 31.15 -9.17
N LEU A 221 -26.21 32.02 -8.77
CA LEU A 221 -25.89 33.25 -8.03
C LEU A 221 -25.26 32.97 -6.66
N SER A 222 -25.70 31.93 -5.96
CA SER A 222 -25.10 31.49 -4.70
C SER A 222 -23.64 31.05 -4.87
N LEU A 223 -23.33 30.33 -5.95
CA LEU A 223 -21.97 29.90 -6.26
C LEU A 223 -21.01 31.07 -6.50
N PHE A 224 -21.44 32.09 -7.25
CA PHE A 224 -20.62 33.29 -7.46
C PHE A 224 -20.41 34.09 -6.16
N GLY A 225 -21.41 34.14 -5.27
CA GLY A 225 -21.27 34.75 -3.95
C GLY A 225 -20.24 34.04 -3.07
N ALA A 226 -20.27 32.71 -3.05
CA ALA A 226 -19.30 31.89 -2.31
C ALA A 226 -17.88 32.07 -2.84
N MET A 227 -17.70 32.10 -4.17
CA MET A 227 -16.40 32.30 -4.80
C MET A 227 -15.83 33.70 -4.50
N GLY A 228 -16.66 34.74 -4.52
CA GLY A 228 -16.26 36.09 -4.12
C GLY A 228 -15.84 36.19 -2.64
N TYR A 229 -16.52 35.46 -1.75
CA TYR A 229 -16.17 35.40 -0.34
C TYR A 229 -14.82 34.69 -0.10
N CYS A 230 -14.53 33.62 -0.84
CA CYS A 230 -13.23 32.94 -0.77
C CYS A 230 -12.07 33.85 -1.21
N VAL A 231 -12.24 34.63 -2.28
CA VAL A 231 -11.21 35.60 -2.74
C VAL A 231 -10.96 36.67 -1.67
N LYS A 232 -12.03 37.17 -1.02
CA LYS A 232 -11.90 38.14 0.08
C LYS A 232 -11.10 37.57 1.25
N LEU A 233 -11.34 36.31 1.64
CA LEU A 233 -10.59 35.65 2.72
C LEU A 233 -9.10 35.50 2.40
N LEU A 234 -8.77 35.22 1.13
CA LEU A 234 -7.37 35.15 0.69
C LEU A 234 -6.68 36.53 0.76
N MET A 235 -7.36 37.59 0.33
CA MET A 235 -6.79 38.96 0.42
C MET A 235 -6.63 39.44 1.87
N ASP A 236 -7.57 39.09 2.76
CA ASP A 236 -7.43 39.44 4.18
C ASP A 236 -6.30 38.64 4.85
N ARG A 237 -6.02 37.40 4.40
CA ARG A 237 -4.90 36.59 4.87
C ARG A 237 -3.54 37.17 4.47
N GLU A 238 -3.39 37.69 3.25
CA GLU A 238 -2.16 38.35 2.80
C GLU A 238 -1.86 39.64 3.59
N LYS A 239 -2.88 40.45 3.88
CA LYS A 239 -2.72 41.66 4.70
C LYS A 239 -2.22 41.34 6.11
N ASN A 240 -2.73 40.26 6.71
CA ASN A 240 -2.30 39.83 8.03
C ASN A 240 -0.86 39.28 8.02
N HIS A 241 -0.45 38.55 6.97
CA HIS A 241 0.94 38.11 6.81
C HIS A 241 1.91 39.29 6.62
N ALA A 242 1.55 40.29 5.81
CA ALA A 242 2.36 41.48 5.62
C ALA A 242 2.56 42.28 6.93
N ALA A 243 1.52 42.39 7.76
CA ALA A 243 1.60 43.05 9.06
C ALA A 243 2.50 42.29 10.05
N GLN A 244 2.53 40.95 9.99
CA GLN A 244 3.32 40.11 10.89
C GLN A 244 4.82 40.12 10.55
N ILE A 245 5.16 40.25 9.27
CA ILE A 245 6.56 40.41 8.81
C ILE A 245 7.11 41.80 9.19
N ALA A 246 6.26 42.82 9.29
CA ALA A 246 6.67 44.15 9.72
C ALA A 246 6.98 44.25 11.24
N GLN A 247 6.41 43.36 12.07
CA GLN A 247 6.61 43.39 13.54
C GLN A 247 7.75 42.52 14.07
N THR A 248 8.32 41.63 13.25
CA THR A 248 9.35 40.67 13.68
C THR A 248 10.79 41.07 13.32
N ARG A 249 11.01 42.29 12.80
CA ARG A 249 12.36 42.82 12.55
C ARG A 249 12.83 43.71 13.72
N PRO A 250 13.56 43.19 14.72
CA PRO A 250 14.21 44.03 15.71
C PRO A 250 15.22 44.96 14.99
N ALA A 251 15.14 46.25 15.31
CA ALA A 251 16.03 47.28 14.79
C ALA A 251 17.47 46.99 15.22
N ALA A 252 18.26 46.40 14.30
CA ALA A 252 19.70 46.28 14.46
C ALA A 252 20.34 47.69 14.34
N PRO A 253 21.23 48.08 15.27
CA PRO A 253 21.90 49.37 15.22
C PRO A 253 22.78 49.48 13.97
N ALA A 254 22.69 50.63 13.31
CA ALA A 254 23.40 50.96 12.08
C ALA A 254 24.93 50.90 12.29
N ALA A 255 25.56 49.87 11.73
CA ALA A 255 27.00 49.78 11.60
C ALA A 255 27.47 50.52 10.33
N ALA A 256 28.50 51.32 10.48
CA ALA A 256 29.16 52.13 9.45
C ALA A 256 29.68 51.29 8.26
N PRO A 257 29.83 51.89 7.06
CA PRO A 257 30.24 51.16 5.86
C PRO A 257 31.70 50.70 5.95
N ALA A 258 31.89 49.39 6.14
CA ALA A 258 33.18 48.73 6.07
C ALA A 258 33.55 48.42 4.60
N ALA A 259 34.78 48.77 4.25
CA ALA A 259 35.37 48.69 2.93
C ALA A 259 35.41 47.27 2.34
N ALA A 260 35.40 47.22 1.01
CA ALA A 260 35.46 45.99 0.20
C ALA A 260 36.69 45.11 0.55
N PRO A 261 36.53 43.78 0.63
CA PRO A 261 37.64 42.88 0.86
C PRO A 261 38.55 42.81 -0.38
N GLN A 262 39.76 43.32 -0.25
CA GLN A 262 40.84 43.07 -1.21
C GLN A 262 41.25 41.60 -1.13
N ARG A 263 41.19 40.90 -2.27
CA ARG A 263 41.74 39.55 -2.42
C ARG A 263 43.28 39.61 -2.35
N PRO A 264 43.95 38.72 -1.61
CA PRO A 264 45.40 38.60 -1.66
C PRO A 264 45.82 38.18 -3.08
N ARG A 265 46.63 39.01 -3.73
CA ARG A 265 47.37 38.64 -4.93
C ARG A 265 48.57 37.83 -4.49
N ASP A 266 48.60 36.56 -4.86
CA ASP A 266 49.81 35.76 -4.79
C ASP A 266 50.72 36.17 -5.95
N ASN A 267 51.89 36.72 -5.61
CA ASN A 267 52.90 37.21 -6.54
C ASN A 267 54.04 36.21 -6.60
N VAL A 268 53.87 35.07 -7.29
CA VAL A 268 55.01 34.24 -7.70
C VAL A 268 54.71 33.63 -9.07
N MET A 269 55.59 33.94 -10.02
CA MET A 269 55.60 33.57 -11.44
C MET A 269 54.58 34.35 -12.29
N GLY A 270 54.99 35.33 -13.09
CA GLY A 270 56.08 35.23 -14.04
C GLY A 270 55.47 35.45 -15.42
N ASP A 271 55.32 36.73 -15.72
CA ASP A 271 54.89 37.33 -16.98
C ASP A 271 55.71 36.78 -18.17
N LEU A 272 55.08 36.00 -19.05
CA LEU A 272 55.50 35.81 -20.45
C LEU A 272 54.25 35.52 -21.32
N LEU A 273 53.67 36.59 -21.86
CA LEU A 273 52.94 36.60 -23.15
C LEU A 273 53.95 36.35 -24.31
N PRO A 274 53.54 36.13 -25.60
CA PRO A 274 52.25 36.45 -26.22
C PRO A 274 51.66 35.45 -27.26
N GLU A 275 50.41 35.74 -27.63
CA GLU A 275 49.73 35.61 -28.95
C GLU A 275 49.99 34.41 -29.88
N GLY A 276 48.87 33.79 -30.32
CA GLY A 276 48.83 33.02 -31.58
C GLY A 276 47.62 32.09 -31.69
N SER A 277 46.67 32.46 -32.56
CA SER A 277 45.44 31.72 -32.88
C SER A 277 45.69 30.48 -33.79
N PRO A 278 44.66 29.80 -34.37
CA PRO A 278 44.46 28.35 -34.26
C PRO A 278 44.80 27.55 -35.55
N THR A 279 44.97 26.23 -35.46
CA THR A 279 44.77 25.20 -36.52
C THR A 279 45.00 23.83 -35.87
N GLN A 280 44.05 22.88 -35.90
CA GLN A 280 43.71 21.92 -36.96
C GLN A 280 44.62 20.67 -36.95
N SER A 281 43.97 19.48 -36.91
CA SER A 281 44.48 18.11 -37.22
C SER A 281 45.62 17.60 -36.30
N THR A 282 45.85 16.32 -35.97
CA THR A 282 45.67 14.98 -36.57
C THR A 282 45.96 14.01 -35.38
N GLU A 283 45.17 12.97 -35.10
CA GLU A 283 45.48 11.56 -35.39
C GLU A 283 46.77 10.97 -34.76
N GLU A 284 46.67 9.70 -34.34
CA GLU A 284 47.73 8.74 -33.96
C GLU A 284 48.31 8.83 -32.53
N ASP A 285 48.12 7.82 -31.68
CA ASP A 285 48.71 6.45 -31.68
C ASP A 285 50.07 6.42 -30.95
N SER A 286 50.38 5.27 -30.34
CA SER A 286 51.44 4.91 -29.38
C SER A 286 51.08 5.21 -27.90
N GLY A 287 51.00 4.25 -26.98
CA GLY A 287 51.79 3.02 -26.82
C GLY A 287 53.04 3.32 -26.00
N ILE A 288 53.22 2.64 -24.85
CA ILE A 288 54.40 2.50 -23.95
C ILE A 288 53.85 2.44 -22.50
N ARG A 289 53.65 1.28 -21.86
CA ARG A 289 54.64 0.39 -21.20
C ARG A 289 55.73 1.11 -20.39
N MET A 290 55.54 1.24 -19.08
CA MET A 290 56.66 1.18 -18.13
C MET A 290 56.18 0.50 -16.84
N GLY A 291 56.79 -0.64 -16.54
CA GLY A 291 56.74 -1.28 -15.24
C GLY A 291 57.98 -0.94 -14.43
N VAL A 292 57.83 -1.00 -13.10
CA VAL A 292 58.87 -1.03 -12.05
C VAL A 292 58.16 -1.80 -10.91
N LEU A 293 58.38 -3.08 -10.60
CA LEU A 293 59.55 -3.93 -10.34
C LEU A 293 60.37 -3.54 -9.09
N LEU A 294 60.36 -4.50 -8.14
CA LEU A 294 61.26 -4.72 -6.98
C LEU A 294 61.02 -3.77 -5.81
N THR A 295 60.87 -4.22 -4.56
CA THR A 295 61.60 -5.21 -3.72
C THR A 295 60.88 -5.17 -2.34
N ASP A 296 60.93 -6.09 -1.39
CA ASP A 296 61.58 -7.38 -1.17
C ASP A 296 61.00 -7.94 0.15
N ASP A 297 61.27 -9.23 0.35
CA ASP A 297 60.98 -10.15 1.44
C ASP A 297 60.98 -9.64 2.90
N GLY A 298 60.27 -10.38 3.77
CA GLY A 298 60.72 -10.50 5.16
C GLY A 298 59.73 -10.98 6.22
N ALA A 299 59.68 -12.31 6.39
CA ALA A 299 59.64 -13.04 7.66
C ALA A 299 58.37 -13.08 8.53
N ALA A 300 58.04 -14.32 8.86
CA ALA A 300 57.13 -14.75 9.92
C ALA A 300 57.59 -14.27 11.30
N ASP A 301 56.63 -13.83 12.13
CA ASP A 301 56.77 -13.85 13.57
C ASP A 301 55.44 -14.22 14.24
N ASN A 302 55.53 -15.09 15.24
CA ASN A 302 54.43 -15.53 16.08
C ASN A 302 54.32 -14.57 17.27
N GLY A 303 53.16 -13.95 17.45
CA GLY A 303 52.81 -13.27 18.70
C GLY A 303 51.30 -13.01 18.68
N GLU A 304 50.51 -13.82 19.36
CA GLU A 304 50.05 -13.51 20.72
C GLU A 304 49.70 -12.04 20.93
N GLY A 305 48.41 -11.77 21.03
CA GLY A 305 47.91 -10.69 21.88
C GLY A 305 47.11 -9.60 21.17
N LEU A 306 45.98 -9.29 21.81
CA LEU A 306 45.23 -8.03 21.72
C LEU A 306 44.12 -7.95 20.66
N GLY A 307 43.07 -8.74 20.92
CA GLY A 307 41.76 -8.19 21.28
C GLY A 307 41.35 -6.84 20.67
N GLY A 308 40.79 -6.87 19.47
CA GLY A 308 40.01 -5.80 18.87
C GLY A 308 38.53 -6.12 18.91
N ARG A 309 37.84 -5.57 19.91
CA ARG A 309 36.43 -5.76 20.25
C ARG A 309 35.48 -5.39 19.10
N SER A 310 34.70 -6.38 18.63
CA SER A 310 33.38 -6.14 18.02
C SER A 310 32.41 -5.65 19.09
N PHE A 311 31.85 -4.46 18.91
CA PHE A 311 30.66 -4.02 19.62
C PHE A 311 29.45 -4.72 19.02
N ASN A 312 29.11 -5.89 19.56
CA ASN A 312 27.82 -6.52 19.35
C ASN A 312 26.93 -6.10 20.52
N GLN A 313 26.03 -5.15 20.26
CA GLN A 313 25.09 -4.61 21.23
C GLN A 313 23.79 -5.40 21.10
N ASN A 314 23.71 -6.53 21.83
CA ASN A 314 22.47 -7.19 22.25
C ASN A 314 22.81 -8.47 23.04
N ASP A 315 23.16 -8.31 24.31
CA ASP A 315 22.84 -9.30 25.34
C ASP A 315 22.97 -8.66 26.72
N MET A 316 21.85 -8.23 27.30
CA MET A 316 21.77 -7.89 28.72
C MET A 316 20.58 -8.63 29.33
N SER A 317 20.80 -9.92 29.57
CA SER A 317 20.11 -10.65 30.64
C SER A 317 20.90 -10.48 31.94
N PRO A 318 20.33 -9.94 33.03
CA PRO A 318 20.94 -10.08 34.34
C PRO A 318 20.46 -11.40 34.97
N SER A 319 21.16 -12.51 34.68
CA SER A 319 21.19 -13.65 35.59
C SER A 319 22.23 -13.38 36.67
N MET A 320 21.83 -12.71 37.75
CA MET A 320 22.60 -12.71 39.00
C MET A 320 21.90 -13.65 39.97
N GLY A 321 22.28 -14.92 39.88
CA GLY A 321 22.12 -15.87 40.98
C GLY A 321 23.05 -15.47 42.11
N MET A 322 22.49 -14.85 43.16
CA MET A 322 23.13 -14.81 44.47
C MET A 322 22.52 -15.88 45.36
N ASN A 323 23.28 -16.98 45.45
CA ASN A 323 23.27 -17.90 46.56
C ASN A 323 23.71 -17.11 47.82
N GLN A 324 22.81 -16.85 48.77
CA GLN A 324 23.20 -16.49 50.13
C GLN A 324 22.75 -17.59 51.10
N PRO A 325 23.68 -18.12 51.93
CA PRO A 325 23.37 -19.14 52.90
C PRO A 325 22.68 -18.53 54.12
N MET A 326 21.83 -19.35 54.72
CA MET A 326 21.21 -19.22 56.04
C MET A 326 22.16 -18.60 57.07
N GLY A 327 21.80 -17.41 57.57
CA GLY A 327 22.48 -16.72 58.66
C GLY A 327 21.47 -16.34 59.73
N MET A 328 21.53 -17.07 60.84
CA MET A 328 20.81 -16.84 62.08
C MET A 328 20.82 -15.37 62.52
N SER A 329 19.70 -14.89 63.07
CA SER A 329 19.63 -13.71 63.95
C SER A 329 18.29 -13.67 64.69
N PRO A 330 18.22 -13.03 65.87
CA PRO A 330 17.86 -13.69 67.12
C PRO A 330 16.42 -13.43 67.57
N SER A 331 15.92 -14.33 68.42
CA SER A 331 14.84 -14.04 69.35
C SER A 331 15.21 -12.81 70.18
N MET A 332 14.60 -11.66 69.88
CA MET A 332 14.56 -10.54 70.81
C MET A 332 13.27 -10.60 71.62
N GLU A 333 13.48 -10.36 72.90
CA GLU A 333 12.55 -10.47 74.01
C GLU A 333 11.34 -9.54 73.85
N MET A 334 10.21 -10.03 74.35
CA MET A 334 9.01 -9.25 74.56
C MET A 334 9.30 -8.13 75.56
N THR A 335 9.51 -6.92 75.05
CA THR A 335 9.38 -5.72 75.85
C THR A 335 7.90 -5.40 75.90
N THR A 336 7.24 -5.77 77.00
CA THR A 336 5.96 -5.21 77.45
C THR A 336 6.12 -3.70 77.56
N VAL A 337 5.77 -3.00 76.48
CA VAL A 337 5.63 -1.55 76.47
C VAL A 337 4.30 -1.23 77.14
N ASP A 338 4.42 -0.46 78.22
CA ASP A 338 3.32 0.18 78.94
C ASP A 338 2.30 0.81 77.99
N GLU A 339 1.04 0.61 78.38
CA GLU A 339 -0.18 1.11 77.79
C GLU A 339 -0.15 2.65 77.68
N ILE A 340 0.36 3.16 76.55
CA ILE A 340 0.12 4.54 76.15
C ILE A 340 -1.35 4.59 75.69
N PRO A 341 -2.19 5.48 76.25
CA PRO A 341 -3.58 5.62 75.82
C PRO A 341 -3.60 5.89 74.31
N MET A 342 -4.20 4.96 73.57
CA MET A 342 -4.37 5.05 72.13
C MET A 342 -5.03 6.39 71.78
N ALA A 343 -4.22 7.31 71.27
CA ALA A 343 -4.73 8.44 70.53
C ALA A 343 -5.45 7.85 69.32
N GLU A 344 -6.74 8.14 69.20
CA GLU A 344 -7.62 7.69 68.12
C GLU A 344 -6.89 7.83 66.78
N ASP A 345 -6.69 6.71 66.08
CA ASP A 345 -6.13 6.70 64.74
C ASP A 345 -6.89 7.73 63.88
N PRO A 346 -6.21 8.70 63.25
CA PRO A 346 -6.87 9.69 62.42
C PRO A 346 -7.61 8.94 61.31
N LYS A 347 -8.95 8.99 61.38
CA LYS A 347 -9.84 8.45 60.35
C LYS A 347 -9.27 8.79 58.98
N PRO A 348 -9.07 7.80 58.08
CA PRO A 348 -8.62 8.06 56.72
C PRO A 348 -9.56 9.09 56.09
N THR A 349 -9.06 10.31 55.92
CA THR A 349 -9.75 11.33 55.15
C THR A 349 -9.94 10.76 53.75
N LYS A 350 -11.19 10.49 53.37
CA LYS A 350 -11.54 10.02 52.02
C LYS A 350 -10.79 10.88 51.01
N PRO A 351 -10.05 10.28 50.06
CA PRO A 351 -9.42 11.02 48.99
C PRO A 351 -10.47 11.95 48.37
N PRO A 352 -10.15 13.25 48.18
CA PRO A 352 -11.10 14.18 47.58
C PRO A 352 -11.57 13.61 46.25
N GLU A 353 -12.90 13.53 46.08
CA GLU A 353 -13.53 13.07 44.86
C GLU A 353 -13.08 13.99 43.70
N PRO A 354 -12.63 13.45 42.56
CA PRO A 354 -12.16 14.27 41.45
C PRO A 354 -13.22 15.30 41.05
N GLU A 355 -12.88 16.58 41.08
CA GLU A 355 -13.81 17.63 40.65
C GLU A 355 -14.19 17.41 39.18
N ALA A 356 -15.49 17.47 38.89
CA ALA A 356 -15.98 17.30 37.54
C ALA A 356 -15.36 18.36 36.61
N PRO A 357 -14.95 18.01 35.37
CA PRO A 357 -14.29 18.93 34.48
C PRO A 357 -15.15 20.14 34.17
N SER A 358 -14.55 21.33 34.24
CA SER A 358 -15.28 22.58 34.00
C SER A 358 -15.74 22.70 32.53
N PRO A 359 -16.88 23.37 32.25
CA PRO A 359 -17.35 23.59 30.88
C PRO A 359 -16.32 24.26 29.96
N ALA A 360 -15.49 25.15 30.51
CA ALA A 360 -14.43 25.84 29.77
C ALA A 360 -13.35 24.86 29.29
N MET A 361 -12.98 23.86 30.10
CA MET A 361 -12.00 22.83 29.73
C MET A 361 -12.54 21.92 28.62
N ILE A 362 -13.82 21.54 28.69
CA ILE A 362 -14.47 20.72 27.65
C ILE A 362 -14.50 21.47 26.31
N GLN A 363 -14.79 22.78 26.33
CA GLN A 363 -14.77 23.62 25.12
C GLN A 363 -13.36 23.73 24.53
N ALA A 364 -12.34 23.93 25.37
CA ALA A 364 -10.94 23.98 24.94
C ALA A 364 -10.49 22.65 24.30
N ALA A 365 -10.85 21.51 24.91
CA ALA A 365 -10.59 20.17 24.36
C ALA A 365 -11.25 19.96 23.00
N THR A 366 -12.51 20.39 22.86
CA THR A 366 -13.28 20.28 21.61
C THR A 366 -12.66 21.15 20.50
N ALA A 367 -12.22 22.37 20.84
CA ALA A 367 -11.55 23.25 19.89
C ALA A 367 -10.21 22.68 19.43
N ALA A 368 -9.41 22.11 20.33
CA ALA A 368 -8.14 21.46 19.99
C ALA A 368 -8.36 20.21 19.11
N ALA A 369 -9.36 19.39 19.42
CA ALA A 369 -9.73 18.25 18.60
C ALA A 369 -10.13 18.68 17.18
N LYS A 370 -10.91 19.75 17.04
CA LYS A 370 -11.26 20.31 15.73
C LYS A 370 -10.02 20.78 14.97
N GLN A 371 -9.10 21.50 15.60
CA GLN A 371 -7.84 21.94 14.96
C GLN A 371 -7.03 20.75 14.44
N ALA A 372 -6.92 19.67 15.22
CA ALA A 372 -6.22 18.46 14.78
C ALA A 372 -6.90 17.82 13.57
N ARG A 373 -8.24 17.69 13.57
CA ARG A 373 -8.99 17.14 12.43
C ARG A 373 -8.85 18.01 11.18
N ASP A 374 -8.92 19.34 11.33
CA ASP A 374 -8.77 20.29 10.23
C ASP A 374 -7.37 20.16 9.59
N ALA A 375 -6.30 20.01 10.40
CA ALA A 375 -4.93 19.80 9.90
C ALA A 375 -4.76 18.46 9.19
N ILE A 376 -5.35 17.39 9.73
CA ILE A 376 -5.34 16.06 9.11
C ILE A 376 -6.08 16.10 7.75
N ALA A 377 -7.27 16.69 7.71
CA ALA A 377 -8.05 16.83 6.48
C ALA A 377 -7.35 17.70 5.42
N ALA A 378 -6.55 18.69 5.86
CA ALA A 378 -5.75 19.53 4.98
C ALA A 378 -4.52 18.81 4.40
N GLY A 379 -4.10 17.67 4.97
CA GLY A 379 -2.86 17.01 4.60
C GLY A 379 -1.60 17.70 5.14
N ASP A 380 -1.70 18.48 6.23
CA ASP A 380 -0.59 19.25 6.81
C ASP A 380 0.25 18.38 7.77
N TRP A 381 1.09 17.54 7.19
CA TRP A 381 1.91 16.53 7.92
C TRP A 381 2.72 17.11 9.07
N ASP A 382 3.23 18.33 8.94
CA ASP A 382 4.01 19.01 9.98
C ASP A 382 3.18 19.37 11.21
N GLN A 383 1.87 19.61 11.02
CA GLN A 383 0.95 20.02 12.09
C GLN A 383 0.09 18.88 12.63
N MET A 384 -0.07 17.76 11.91
CA MET A 384 -0.99 16.68 12.33
C MET A 384 -0.63 16.14 13.72
N MET A 385 0.64 15.77 13.94
CA MET A 385 1.09 15.18 15.20
C MET A 385 1.00 16.16 16.39
N PRO A 386 1.62 17.35 16.35
CA PRO A 386 1.60 18.26 17.50
C PRO A 386 0.18 18.70 17.88
N LEU A 387 -0.73 18.85 16.91
CA LEU A 387 -2.12 19.16 17.20
C LEU A 387 -2.90 17.94 17.75
N ALA A 388 -2.61 16.72 17.27
CA ALA A 388 -3.20 15.51 17.81
C ALA A 388 -2.76 15.24 19.25
N GLU A 389 -1.49 15.45 19.59
CA GLU A 389 -0.96 15.38 20.96
C GLU A 389 -1.62 16.42 21.87
N LYS A 390 -1.67 17.68 21.43
CA LYS A 390 -2.36 18.74 22.17
C LYS A 390 -3.84 18.42 22.42
N ALA A 391 -4.53 17.85 21.44
CA ALA A 391 -5.92 17.43 21.60
C ALA A 391 -6.07 16.27 22.60
N ASN A 392 -5.09 15.37 22.66
CA ASN A 392 -5.05 14.27 23.61
C ASN A 392 -4.81 14.76 25.05
N ASP A 393 -3.89 15.70 25.24
CA ASP A 393 -3.56 16.26 26.57
C ASP A 393 -4.71 17.09 27.17
N LEU A 394 -5.50 17.74 26.32
CA LEU A 394 -6.65 18.54 26.76
C LEU A 394 -7.91 17.71 27.01
N ALA A 395 -7.95 16.45 26.59
CA ALA A 395 -9.15 15.61 26.67
C ALA A 395 -9.60 15.35 28.12
N GLN A 396 -10.82 15.76 28.46
CA GLN A 396 -11.34 15.68 29.83
C GLN A 396 -12.30 14.52 30.04
N THR A 397 -13.11 14.19 29.04
CA THR A 397 -14.10 13.11 29.14
C THR A 397 -13.54 11.79 28.62
N PRO A 398 -14.05 10.62 29.08
CA PRO A 398 -13.62 9.33 28.56
C PRO A 398 -13.78 9.21 27.04
N GLU A 399 -14.87 9.75 26.49
CA GLU A 399 -15.13 9.78 25.05
C GLU A 399 -14.11 10.66 24.30
N GLN A 400 -13.78 11.84 24.85
CA GLN A 400 -12.74 12.71 24.29
C GLN A 400 -11.37 12.03 24.31
N GLN A 401 -11.04 11.33 25.39
CA GLN A 401 -9.77 10.61 25.52
C GLN A 401 -9.67 9.45 24.53
N GLN A 402 -10.76 8.69 24.35
CA GLN A 402 -10.80 7.61 23.36
C GLN A 402 -10.62 8.14 21.93
N SER A 403 -11.36 9.18 21.54
CA SER A 403 -11.22 9.80 20.21
C SER A 403 -9.86 10.46 20.01
N ALA A 404 -9.33 11.18 21.00
CA ALA A 404 -8.05 11.85 20.88
C ALA A 404 -6.87 10.86 20.83
N SER A 405 -6.91 9.79 21.63
CA SER A 405 -5.90 8.73 21.56
C SER A 405 -5.94 7.97 20.23
N ALA A 406 -7.13 7.66 19.71
CA ALA A 406 -7.29 7.07 18.37
C ALA A 406 -6.75 8.00 17.28
N ARG A 407 -7.03 9.30 17.35
CA ARG A 407 -6.48 10.30 16.42
C ARG A 407 -4.95 10.34 16.47
N ARG A 408 -4.37 10.36 17.68
CA ARG A 408 -2.90 10.35 17.84
C ARG A 408 -2.29 9.09 17.23
N ARG A 409 -2.88 7.91 17.48
CA ARG A 409 -2.44 6.64 16.86
C ARG A 409 -2.54 6.68 15.34
N LEU A 410 -3.66 7.18 14.79
CA LEU A 410 -3.86 7.30 13.34
C LEU A 410 -2.74 8.11 12.68
N VAL A 411 -2.44 9.29 13.24
CA VAL A 411 -1.37 10.16 12.72
C VAL A 411 0.00 9.53 12.92
N HIS A 412 0.25 8.89 14.05
CA HIS A 412 1.50 8.18 14.30
C HIS A 412 1.75 7.07 13.26
N TYR A 413 0.77 6.18 13.04
CA TYR A 413 0.89 5.08 12.07
C TYR A 413 1.09 5.59 10.64
N ALA A 414 0.37 6.64 10.25
CA ALA A 414 0.56 7.25 8.94
C ALA A 414 1.95 7.89 8.80
N GLY A 415 2.44 8.55 9.86
CA GLY A 415 3.78 9.14 9.93
C GLY A 415 4.89 8.10 9.85
N GLU A 416 4.76 6.97 10.55
CA GLU A 416 5.72 5.85 10.47
C GLU A 416 5.81 5.27 9.06
N TYR A 417 4.67 5.14 8.37
CA TYR A 417 4.65 4.70 6.97
C TYR A 417 5.35 5.70 6.04
N GLN A 418 5.05 7.00 6.20
CA GLN A 418 5.71 8.06 5.43
C GLN A 418 7.23 8.08 5.67
N ALA A 419 7.65 8.00 6.94
CA ALA A 419 9.04 7.93 7.32
C ALA A 419 9.74 6.67 6.77
N ALA A 420 9.02 5.55 6.61
CA ALA A 420 9.56 4.36 5.96
C ALA A 420 9.78 4.56 4.46
N ILE A 421 8.85 5.21 3.75
CA ILE A 421 9.05 5.60 2.35
C ILE A 421 10.30 6.47 2.23
N ASP A 422 10.41 7.46 3.12
CA ASP A 422 11.53 8.39 3.15
C ASP A 422 12.88 7.68 3.38
N ARG A 423 12.93 6.79 4.38
CA ARG A 423 14.12 5.96 4.65
C ARG A 423 14.50 5.04 3.49
N SER A 424 13.52 4.53 2.74
CA SER A 424 13.78 3.71 1.57
C SER A 424 14.36 4.54 0.41
N LEU A 425 13.89 5.76 0.22
CA LEU A 425 14.40 6.68 -0.82
C LEU A 425 15.80 7.19 -0.53
N ASP A 426 16.18 7.31 0.75
CA ASP A 426 17.52 7.75 1.13
C ASP A 426 18.58 6.63 0.98
N GLN A 427 18.16 5.40 0.66
CA GLN A 427 19.03 4.27 0.34
C GLN A 427 19.26 4.16 -1.17
N PRO A 428 20.42 3.64 -1.62
CA PRO A 428 20.64 3.38 -3.04
C PRO A 428 19.68 2.28 -3.53
N LEU A 429 18.79 2.65 -4.46
CA LEU A 429 17.84 1.75 -5.08
C LEU A 429 18.17 1.60 -6.56
N ASP A 430 18.46 0.39 -7.03
CA ASP A 430 18.68 0.11 -8.46
C ASP A 430 17.38 -0.29 -9.17
N THR A 431 16.57 -1.10 -8.48
CA THR A 431 15.32 -1.65 -9.01
C THR A 431 14.24 -1.66 -7.93
N LEU A 432 12.98 -1.53 -8.36
CA LEU A 432 11.81 -1.54 -7.49
C LEU A 432 10.75 -2.46 -8.09
N GLU A 433 10.31 -3.46 -7.33
CA GLU A 433 9.18 -4.31 -7.70
C GLU A 433 7.87 -3.62 -7.30
N ILE A 434 7.22 -2.92 -8.24
CA ILE A 434 6.00 -2.15 -7.97
C ILE A 434 4.79 -3.08 -7.74
N ARG A 435 4.78 -4.21 -8.44
CA ARG A 435 3.77 -5.27 -8.34
C ARG A 435 4.47 -6.59 -8.64
N GLU A 436 3.92 -7.70 -8.16
CA GLU A 436 4.43 -9.05 -8.45
C GLU A 436 4.69 -9.22 -9.96
N GLY A 437 5.97 -9.33 -10.33
CA GLY A 437 6.43 -9.51 -11.72
C GLY A 437 6.65 -8.23 -12.52
N LEU A 438 6.40 -7.04 -11.95
CA LEU A 438 6.70 -5.75 -12.57
C LEU A 438 7.83 -5.05 -11.81
N THR A 439 9.05 -5.32 -12.25
CA THR A 439 10.26 -4.62 -11.79
C THR A 439 10.52 -3.39 -12.65
N VAL A 440 10.74 -2.27 -12.00
CA VAL A 440 11.02 -0.98 -12.64
C VAL A 440 12.41 -0.52 -12.21
N ALA A 441 13.23 -0.07 -13.14
CA ALA A 441 14.55 0.46 -12.80
C ALA A 441 14.42 1.87 -12.22
N VAL A 442 15.12 2.14 -11.13
CA VAL A 442 15.18 3.48 -10.53
C VAL A 442 16.33 4.21 -11.22
N VAL A 443 16.03 5.36 -11.85
CA VAL A 443 17.04 6.12 -12.61
C VAL A 443 17.74 7.12 -11.70
N GLU A 444 16.94 7.85 -10.93
CA GLU A 444 17.44 8.94 -10.11
C GLU A 444 16.51 9.09 -8.89
N VAL A 445 17.12 9.23 -7.72
CA VAL A 445 16.43 9.59 -6.48
C VAL A 445 17.00 10.92 -6.03
N THR A 446 16.16 11.95 -6.03
CA THR A 446 16.51 13.27 -5.52
C THR A 446 15.72 13.54 -4.23
N PRO A 447 16.11 14.54 -3.42
CA PRO A 447 15.34 14.91 -2.23
C PRO A 447 13.88 15.31 -2.53
N THR A 448 13.59 15.75 -3.76
CA THR A 448 12.27 16.28 -4.15
C THR A 448 11.50 15.36 -5.09
N GLU A 449 12.17 14.52 -5.86
CA GLU A 449 11.60 13.75 -6.96
C GLU A 449 12.25 12.37 -7.12
N LEU A 450 11.46 11.40 -7.55
CA LEU A 450 11.87 10.03 -7.89
C LEU A 450 11.62 9.78 -9.37
N THR A 451 12.66 9.44 -10.13
CA THR A 451 12.54 9.08 -11.54
C THR A 451 12.63 7.57 -11.73
N LEU A 452 11.54 6.98 -12.23
CA LEU A 452 11.40 5.56 -12.52
C LEU A 452 11.43 5.31 -14.03
N ARG A 453 12.19 4.33 -14.48
CA ARG A 453 12.23 3.88 -15.89
C ARG A 453 11.26 2.73 -16.10
N LEU A 454 10.07 3.09 -16.55
CA LEU A 454 9.07 2.15 -17.05
C LEU A 454 9.45 1.71 -18.46
N PRO A 455 8.95 0.56 -18.96
CA PRO A 455 9.23 0.09 -20.32
C PRO A 455 8.92 1.19 -21.34
N GLY A 456 9.98 1.71 -21.96
CA GLY A 456 9.92 2.74 -22.99
C GLY A 456 9.82 4.20 -22.52
N ARG A 457 9.67 4.52 -21.22
CA ARG A 457 9.53 5.90 -20.72
C ARG A 457 10.07 6.10 -19.31
N ASN A 458 10.76 7.22 -19.08
CA ASN A 458 11.07 7.70 -17.74
C ASN A 458 9.88 8.50 -17.21
N LYS A 459 9.41 8.19 -16.00
CA LYS A 459 8.41 8.98 -15.28
C LYS A 459 9.01 9.50 -13.99
N THR A 460 8.88 10.80 -13.78
CA THR A 460 9.31 11.47 -12.56
C THR A 460 8.10 11.75 -11.68
N TYR A 461 8.21 11.39 -10.40
CA TYR A 461 7.18 11.57 -9.40
C TYR A 461 7.72 12.46 -8.28
N PRO A 462 7.03 13.56 -7.91
CA PRO A 462 7.40 14.33 -6.74
C PRO A 462 7.27 13.48 -5.48
N ARG A 463 8.23 13.59 -4.56
CA ARG A 463 8.27 12.85 -3.28
C ARG A 463 7.03 13.15 -2.43
N ALA A 464 6.54 14.38 -2.49
CA ALA A 464 5.33 14.81 -1.79
C ALA A 464 4.02 14.23 -2.36
N THR A 465 4.03 13.78 -3.62
CA THR A 465 2.85 13.27 -4.33
C THR A 465 3.17 11.94 -5.00
N LEU A 466 3.72 11.01 -4.23
CA LEU A 466 4.02 9.66 -4.72
C LEU A 466 2.72 8.88 -4.94
N PRO A 467 2.54 8.24 -6.11
CA PRO A 467 1.40 7.35 -6.31
C PRO A 467 1.41 6.23 -5.26
N ALA A 468 0.24 5.88 -4.72
CA ALA A 468 0.10 4.85 -3.70
C ALA A 468 0.77 3.52 -4.09
N VAL A 469 0.74 3.15 -5.37
CA VAL A 469 1.39 1.92 -5.85
C VAL A 469 2.90 1.94 -5.66
N VAL A 470 3.55 3.10 -5.88
CA VAL A 470 4.99 3.28 -5.69
C VAL A 470 5.32 3.34 -4.19
N ALA A 471 4.54 4.09 -3.41
CA ALA A 471 4.66 4.15 -1.96
C ALA A 471 4.57 2.76 -1.31
N ASN A 472 3.63 1.92 -1.77
CA ASN A 472 3.43 0.55 -1.29
C ASN A 472 4.56 -0.42 -1.65
N ALA A 473 5.35 -0.12 -2.68
CA ALA A 473 6.54 -0.89 -3.01
C ALA A 473 7.78 -0.43 -2.20
N LEU A 474 7.85 0.86 -1.86
CA LEU A 474 8.97 1.46 -1.13
C LEU A 474 8.91 1.22 0.38
N ALA A 475 7.75 1.45 1.01
CA ALA A 475 7.63 1.43 2.47
C ALA A 475 8.04 0.07 3.10
N PRO A 476 7.65 -1.10 2.55
CA PRO A 476 8.02 -2.39 3.13
C PRO A 476 9.52 -2.66 3.20
N LEU A 477 10.34 -1.96 2.38
CA LEU A 477 11.80 -2.12 2.39
C LEU A 477 12.43 -1.61 3.71
N SER A 478 11.76 -0.68 4.39
CA SER A 478 12.25 -0.04 5.62
C SER A 478 11.39 -0.33 6.85
N LEU A 479 10.29 -1.07 6.70
CA LEU A 479 9.40 -1.45 7.80
C LEU A 479 9.77 -2.83 8.39
N PRO A 480 9.38 -3.12 9.64
CA PRO A 480 9.51 -4.45 10.21
C PRO A 480 8.74 -5.49 9.40
N LYS A 481 9.19 -6.76 9.45
CA LYS A 481 8.58 -7.89 8.72
C LYS A 481 7.26 -8.39 9.33
N ASP A 482 6.60 -7.57 10.16
CA ASP A 482 5.28 -7.87 10.71
C ASP A 482 4.21 -7.39 9.73
N ASP A 483 3.65 -8.34 8.97
CA ASP A 483 2.65 -8.07 7.93
C ASP A 483 1.40 -7.36 8.47
N ALA A 484 1.00 -7.64 9.72
CA ALA A 484 -0.17 -7.03 10.35
C ALA A 484 0.09 -5.55 10.70
N LEU A 485 1.28 -5.27 11.22
CA LEU A 485 1.71 -3.90 11.53
C LEU A 485 1.91 -3.07 10.26
N VAL A 486 2.58 -3.64 9.24
CA VAL A 486 2.77 -3.00 7.92
C VAL A 486 1.43 -2.66 7.28
N THR A 487 0.46 -3.58 7.34
CA THR A 487 -0.89 -3.34 6.85
C THR A 487 -1.56 -2.19 7.61
N THR A 488 -1.44 -2.17 8.94
CA THR A 488 -2.00 -1.09 9.77
C THR A 488 -1.44 0.28 9.40
N PHE A 489 -0.12 0.39 9.25
CA PHE A 489 0.56 1.63 8.86
C PHE A 489 0.17 2.08 7.46
N ARG A 490 0.15 1.16 6.49
CA ARG A 490 -0.28 1.42 5.11
C ARG A 490 -1.70 1.96 5.06
N SER A 491 -2.63 1.30 5.74
CA SER A 491 -4.04 1.67 5.76
C SER A 491 -4.27 3.03 6.42
N ALA A 492 -3.54 3.34 7.50
CA ALA A 492 -3.55 4.67 8.12
C ALA A 492 -3.06 5.75 7.15
N TRP A 493 -1.92 5.54 6.50
CA TRP A 493 -1.39 6.47 5.52
C TRP A 493 -2.33 6.67 4.33
N GLN A 494 -2.91 5.59 3.79
CA GLN A 494 -3.85 5.64 2.67
C GLN A 494 -5.12 6.44 3.02
N CYS A 495 -5.64 6.32 4.24
CA CYS A 495 -6.80 7.11 4.68
C CYS A 495 -6.53 8.61 4.73
N LEU A 496 -5.30 9.01 5.07
CA LEU A 496 -4.91 10.42 5.24
C LEU A 496 -4.46 11.09 3.95
N GLN A 497 -4.28 10.35 2.86
CA GLN A 497 -3.93 10.94 1.57
C GLN A 497 -5.01 11.90 1.09
N LYS A 498 -4.59 13.09 0.63
CA LYS A 498 -5.49 14.12 0.12
C LYS A 498 -6.31 13.64 -1.09
N GLU A 499 -5.73 12.74 -1.87
CA GLU A 499 -6.36 12.15 -3.06
C GLU A 499 -7.14 10.86 -2.75
N ALA A 500 -7.20 10.44 -1.48
CA ALA A 500 -7.91 9.22 -1.10
C ALA A 500 -9.41 9.31 -1.39
N THR A 501 -9.92 8.35 -2.15
CA THR A 501 -11.35 8.22 -2.40
C THR A 501 -12.07 7.55 -1.22
N PRO A 502 -13.41 7.67 -1.11
CA PRO A 502 -14.16 6.90 -0.12
C PRO A 502 -13.92 5.38 -0.20
N ALA A 503 -13.77 4.85 -1.43
CA ALA A 503 -13.46 3.43 -1.65
C ALA A 503 -12.08 3.02 -1.10
N ASP A 504 -11.08 3.90 -1.22
CA ASP A 504 -9.75 3.67 -0.63
C ASP A 504 -9.82 3.58 0.90
N ARG A 505 -10.64 4.45 1.52
CA ARG A 505 -10.86 4.45 2.98
C ARG A 505 -11.61 3.20 3.44
N GLU A 506 -12.63 2.77 2.68
CA GLU A 506 -13.33 1.52 2.97
C GLU A 506 -12.42 0.29 2.88
N LEU A 507 -11.51 0.27 1.89
CA LEU A 507 -10.51 -0.79 1.78
C LEU A 507 -9.57 -0.80 3.00
N ALA A 508 -9.13 0.38 3.45
CA ALA A 508 -8.32 0.52 4.66
C ALA A 508 -9.04 0.02 5.92
N PHE A 509 -10.36 0.25 6.02
CA PHE A 509 -11.17 -0.28 7.14
C PHE A 509 -11.24 -1.81 7.11
N LYS A 510 -11.44 -2.41 5.94
CA LYS A 510 -11.40 -3.87 5.77
C LYS A 510 -10.04 -4.45 6.13
N ASP A 511 -8.97 -3.75 5.77
CA ASP A 511 -7.60 -4.13 6.13
C ASP A 511 -7.38 -4.11 7.64
N TRP A 512 -7.83 -3.06 8.34
CA TRP A 512 -7.76 -3.00 9.81
C TRP A 512 -8.57 -4.10 10.48
N GLN A 513 -9.78 -4.40 10.00
CA GLN A 513 -10.59 -5.49 10.53
C GLN A 513 -9.90 -6.85 10.35
N ARG A 514 -9.22 -7.06 9.21
CA ARG A 514 -8.47 -8.29 8.92
C ARG A 514 -7.28 -8.47 9.85
N VAL A 515 -6.59 -7.40 10.23
CA VAL A 515 -5.37 -7.48 11.06
C VAL A 515 -5.60 -7.23 12.56
N ALA A 516 -6.84 -6.91 12.96
CA ALA A 516 -7.20 -6.68 14.34
C ALA A 516 -6.83 -7.88 15.22
N GLY A 517 -5.98 -7.64 16.23
CA GLY A 517 -5.51 -8.68 17.16
C GLY A 517 -4.43 -9.61 16.63
N GLN A 518 -3.93 -9.42 15.40
CA GLN A 518 -2.85 -10.24 14.83
C GLN A 518 -1.45 -9.81 15.31
N SER A 519 -1.28 -8.55 15.70
CA SER A 519 -0.03 -8.01 16.26
C SER A 519 -0.32 -7.25 17.55
N ALA A 520 0.54 -7.44 18.55
CA ALA A 520 0.43 -6.75 19.84
C ALA A 520 0.63 -5.24 19.71
N ASP A 521 1.40 -4.82 18.69
CA ASP A 521 1.75 -3.43 18.44
C ASP A 521 0.75 -2.74 17.48
N ALA A 522 -0.18 -3.49 16.87
CA ALA A 522 -1.15 -2.98 15.92
C ALA A 522 -2.54 -2.76 16.58
N ASP A 523 -2.66 -1.73 17.44
CA ASP A 523 -3.96 -1.33 17.99
C ASP A 523 -4.75 -0.51 16.97
N VAL A 524 -5.79 -1.12 16.39
CA VAL A 524 -6.71 -0.49 15.45
C VAL A 524 -7.98 0.09 16.09
N SER A 525 -8.08 0.05 17.43
CA SER A 525 -9.29 0.45 18.14
C SER A 525 -9.60 1.94 17.96
N GLY A 526 -10.79 2.22 17.44
CA GLY A 526 -11.30 3.58 17.24
C GLY A 526 -10.78 4.32 16.01
N LEU A 527 -9.88 3.73 15.22
CA LEU A 527 -9.31 4.37 14.03
C LEU A 527 -10.40 4.67 12.97
N GLU A 528 -11.27 3.69 12.69
CA GLU A 528 -12.35 3.84 11.70
C GLU A 528 -13.31 4.99 12.07
N ALA A 529 -13.74 5.05 13.33
CA ALA A 529 -14.63 6.10 13.81
C ALA A 529 -13.99 7.49 13.68
N GLU A 530 -12.69 7.60 13.95
CA GLU A 530 -11.98 8.87 13.83
C GLU A 530 -11.79 9.27 12.36
N VAL A 531 -11.46 8.34 11.46
CA VAL A 531 -11.38 8.64 10.02
C VAL A 531 -12.73 9.13 9.48
N LYS A 532 -13.84 8.48 9.86
CA LYS A 532 -15.20 8.93 9.48
C LYS A 532 -15.55 10.30 10.06
N ALA A 533 -15.04 10.64 11.25
CA ALA A 533 -15.24 11.96 11.84
C ALA A 533 -14.42 13.06 11.15
N ILE A 534 -13.26 12.73 10.57
CA ILE A 534 -12.42 13.66 9.80
C ILE A 534 -12.94 13.83 8.38
N PHE A 535 -13.36 12.73 7.75
CA PHE A 535 -13.81 12.67 6.36
C PHE A 535 -15.23 12.09 6.27
N PRO A 536 -16.25 12.92 6.52
CA PRO A 536 -17.65 12.51 6.51
C PRO A 536 -18.20 12.19 5.11
#